data_AF-A0AAE8WZM6-F1
#
_entry.id   AF-A0AAE8WZM6-F1
#
_cell.length_a   1.000
_cell.length_b   1.000
_cell.length_c   1.000
_cell.angle_alpha   90.00
_cell.angle_beta   90.00
_cell.angle_gamma   90.00
#
_symmetry.space_group_name_H-M   'P 1'
#
loop_
_entity.id
_entity.type
_entity.pdbx_description
1 polymer ?
#
loop_
_entity_poly.entity_id
_entity_poly.type
_entity_poly.pdbx_seq_one_letter_code
_entity_poly.pdbx_strand_id
1 'polypeptide(L)'
;MIYPKSSAYGHAGEYLFAYWISRYFGWPCRLLSVDMGIDAQVEMFADDTKSTGAFISVQVKTTSRQMEESLSVRVGLDNLGYWSSQHEP
;
A
#
# COMPACT_ATOMS: atom_id res chain seq x y z
N MET A 1 -1.80 -24.37 17.74
CA MET A 1 -1.43 -22.94 17.68
C MET A 1 -2.69 -22.18 17.28
N ILE A 2 -3.25 -21.35 18.16
CA ILE A 2 -4.48 -20.60 17.85
C ILE A 2 -4.02 -19.30 17.18
N TYR A 3 -4.25 -19.16 15.88
CA TYR A 3 -3.98 -17.92 15.17
C TYR A 3 -4.97 -16.86 15.69
N PRO A 4 -4.51 -15.74 16.27
CA PRO A 4 -5.43 -14.72 16.74
C PRO A 4 -6.25 -14.18 15.55
N LYS A 5 -7.58 -14.17 15.66
CA LYS A 5 -8.46 -13.66 14.57
C LYS A 5 -8.10 -12.24 14.12
N SER A 6 -7.64 -11.39 15.03
CA SER A 6 -7.19 -10.03 14.72
C SER A 6 -6.00 -10.01 13.75
N SER A 7 -5.07 -10.97 13.86
CA SER A 7 -3.94 -11.13 12.95
C SER A 7 -4.38 -11.69 11.59
N ALA A 8 -5.40 -12.56 11.55
CA ALA A 8 -5.92 -13.10 10.30
C ALA A 8 -6.56 -12.02 9.39
N TYR A 9 -7.33 -11.10 9.95
CA TYR A 9 -7.92 -10.00 9.17
C TYR A 9 -6.87 -8.97 8.71
N GLY A 10 -5.83 -8.71 9.51
CA GLY A 10 -4.71 -7.86 9.10
C GLY A 10 -4.00 -8.43 7.88
N HIS A 11 -3.54 -9.67 7.98
CA HIS A 11 -2.84 -10.35 6.89
C HIS A 11 -3.69 -10.48 5.62
N ALA A 12 -4.99 -10.75 5.74
CA ALA A 12 -5.88 -10.78 4.58
C ALA A 12 -5.86 -9.46 3.79
N GLY A 13 -5.80 -8.32 4.49
CA GLY A 13 -5.66 -7.00 3.84
C GLY A 13 -4.30 -6.77 3.24
N GLU A 14 -3.23 -7.15 3.94
CA GLU A 14 -1.86 -7.03 3.43
C GLU A 14 -1.68 -7.83 2.13
N TYR A 15 -2.16 -9.06 2.09
CA TYR A 15 -2.12 -9.89 0.88
C TYR A 15 -3.00 -9.34 -0.24
N LEU A 16 -4.21 -8.85 0.08
CA LEU A 16 -5.08 -8.20 -0.91
C LEU A 16 -4.41 -6.95 -1.50
N PHE A 17 -3.78 -6.12 -0.65
CA PHE A 17 -3.06 -4.94 -1.06
C PHE A 17 -1.89 -5.29 -1.99
N ALA A 18 -1.04 -6.24 -1.59
CA ALA A 18 0.08 -6.68 -2.42
C ALA A 18 -0.37 -7.22 -3.78
N TYR A 19 -1.41 -8.05 -3.81
CA TYR A 19 -2.01 -8.54 -5.06
C TYR A 19 -2.48 -7.38 -5.94
N TRP A 20 -3.19 -6.42 -5.37
CA TRP A 20 -3.75 -5.29 -6.12
C TRP A 20 -2.66 -4.42 -6.75
N ILE A 21 -1.62 -4.06 -5.96
CA ILE A 21 -0.48 -3.29 -6.47
C ILE A 21 0.20 -4.01 -7.62
N SER A 22 0.58 -5.28 -7.42
CA SER A 22 1.30 -6.02 -8.47
C SER A 22 0.42 -6.31 -9.69
N ARG A 23 -0.90 -6.47 -9.53
CA ARG A 23 -1.83 -6.74 -10.64
C ARG A 23 -2.15 -5.52 -11.49
N TYR A 24 -2.32 -4.36 -10.88
CA TYR A 24 -2.82 -3.15 -11.55
C TYR A 24 -1.72 -2.15 -11.91
N PHE A 25 -0.59 -2.15 -11.20
CA PHE A 25 0.55 -1.27 -11.47
C PHE A 25 1.76 -2.03 -12.03
N GLY A 26 1.80 -3.36 -11.91
CA GLY A 26 3.00 -4.14 -12.26
C GLY A 26 4.17 -3.91 -11.29
N TRP A 27 3.94 -3.18 -10.20
CA TRP A 27 4.98 -2.76 -9.27
C TRP A 27 5.30 -3.86 -8.25
N PRO A 28 6.58 -4.10 -7.92
CA PRO A 28 6.96 -5.00 -6.84
C PRO A 28 6.44 -4.49 -5.50
N CYS A 29 5.78 -5.38 -4.76
CA CYS A 29 5.33 -5.13 -3.40
C CYS A 29 5.98 -6.14 -2.44
N ARG A 30 6.69 -5.64 -1.42
CA ARG A 30 7.30 -6.44 -0.37
C ARG A 30 6.54 -6.23 0.93
N LEU A 31 5.87 -7.29 1.40
CA LEU A 31 5.30 -7.31 2.75
C LEU A 31 6.43 -7.38 3.78
N LEU A 32 6.31 -6.58 4.84
CA LEU A 32 7.30 -6.51 5.91
C LEU A 32 6.79 -7.30 7.12
N SER A 33 7.63 -8.15 7.68
CA SER A 33 7.30 -8.94 8.87
C SER A 33 7.72 -8.24 10.18
N VAL A 34 7.96 -6.93 10.15
CA VAL A 34 8.58 -6.17 11.25
C VAL A 34 7.60 -5.11 11.75
N ASP A 35 7.34 -5.09 13.06
CA ASP A 35 6.47 -4.13 13.73
C ASP A 35 7.11 -2.72 13.85
N MET A 36 7.33 -2.05 12.72
CA MET A 36 7.81 -0.65 12.65
C MET A 36 6.72 0.34 12.21
N GLY A 37 5.45 -0.10 12.21
CA GLY A 37 4.33 0.72 11.73
C GLY A 37 4.24 0.82 10.21
N ILE A 38 5.00 0.01 9.47
CA ILE A 38 4.97 -0.13 8.02
C ILE A 38 4.76 -1.62 7.73
N ASP A 39 3.69 -1.93 6.99
CA ASP A 39 3.29 -3.30 6.69
C ASP A 39 3.78 -3.74 5.29
N ALA A 40 4.01 -2.79 4.39
CA ALA A 40 4.50 -3.06 3.03
C ALA A 40 5.40 -1.95 2.49
N GLN A 41 6.28 -2.31 1.56
CA GLN A 41 7.05 -1.40 0.73
C GLN A 41 6.75 -1.67 -0.75
N VAL A 42 6.44 -0.62 -1.50
CA VAL A 42 6.18 -0.69 -2.95
C VAL A 42 7.30 0.02 -3.68
N GLU A 43 7.91 -0.64 -4.66
CA GLU A 43 8.89 -0.03 -5.56
C GLU A 43 8.18 0.48 -6.81
N MET A 44 8.36 1.76 -7.14
CA MET A 44 7.74 2.36 -8.33
C MET A 44 8.54 1.99 -9.58
N PHE A 45 7.83 1.59 -10.63
CA PHE A 45 8.42 1.32 -11.94
C PHE A 45 7.84 2.30 -12.96
N ALA A 46 8.72 2.88 -13.79
CA ALA A 46 8.34 3.59 -15.00
C ALA A 46 8.22 2.60 -16.16
N ASP A 47 7.29 2.87 -17.08
CA ASP A 47 7.10 2.10 -18.32
C ASP A 47 7.04 0.57 -18.10
N ASP A 48 6.35 0.15 -17.03
CA ASP A 48 6.07 -1.23 -16.59
C ASP A 48 7.29 -2.14 -16.31
N THR A 49 8.52 -1.66 -16.54
CA THR A 49 9.72 -2.52 -16.51
C THR A 49 10.97 -1.85 -15.96
N LYS A 50 10.97 -0.51 -15.86
CA LYS A 50 12.13 0.25 -15.39
C LYS A 50 11.94 0.64 -13.93
N SER A 51 12.71 -0.01 -13.05
CA SER A 51 12.82 0.43 -11.65
C SER A 51 13.28 1.90 -11.62
N THR A 52 12.58 2.71 -10.83
CA THR A 52 12.94 4.12 -10.60
C THR A 52 13.82 4.29 -9.36
N GLY A 53 13.98 3.23 -8.55
CA GLY A 53 14.60 3.31 -7.24
C GLY A 53 13.78 4.08 -6.19
N ALA A 54 12.58 4.56 -6.53
CA ALA A 54 11.67 5.21 -5.60
C ALA A 54 10.80 4.18 -4.86
N PHE A 55 10.66 4.36 -3.55
CA PHE A 55 9.90 3.44 -2.69
C PHE A 55 8.82 4.17 -1.91
N ILE A 56 7.65 3.54 -1.81
CA ILE A 56 6.52 3.97 -0.98
C ILE A 56 6.41 3.03 0.21
N SER A 57 6.52 3.58 1.42
CA SER A 57 6.22 2.86 2.66
C SER A 57 4.72 2.91 2.94
N VAL A 58 4.09 1.76 3.18
CA VAL A 58 2.64 1.63 3.31
C VAL A 58 2.29 0.95 4.62
N GLN A 59 1.29 1.50 5.30
CA GLN A 59 0.60 0.86 6.42
C GLN A 59 -0.80 0.42 5.97
N VAL A 60 -1.14 -0.84 6.19
CA VAL A 60 -2.41 -1.45 5.81
C VAL A 60 -3.29 -1.61 7.05
N LYS A 61 -4.52 -1.10 6.97
CA LYS A 61 -5.54 -1.27 8.02
C LYS A 61 -6.78 -1.89 7.40
N THR A 62 -7.26 -2.98 8.00
CA THR A 62 -8.46 -3.67 7.56
C THR A 62 -9.64 -3.39 8.47
N THR A 63 -10.84 -3.45 7.90
CA THR A 63 -12.09 -3.27 8.63
C THR A 63 -13.10 -4.33 8.18
N SER A 64 -13.90 -4.81 9.12
CA SER A 64 -15.05 -5.69 8.83
C SER A 64 -16.33 -4.91 8.56
N ARG A 65 -16.28 -3.57 8.67
CA ARG A 65 -17.42 -2.71 8.36
C ARG A 65 -17.67 -2.76 6.85
N GLN A 66 -18.92 -2.99 6.46
CA GLN A 66 -19.33 -2.84 5.08
C GLN A 66 -19.12 -1.38 4.66
N MET A 67 -18.23 -1.17 3.68
CA MET A 67 -17.96 0.15 3.12
C MET A 67 -18.99 0.44 2.03
N GLU A 68 -19.42 1.70 1.94
CA GLU A 68 -20.23 2.16 0.80
C GLU A 68 -19.42 2.07 -0.50
N GLU A 69 -20.07 1.87 -1.64
CA GLU A 69 -19.40 1.63 -2.93
C GLU A 69 -18.43 2.76 -3.34
N SER A 70 -18.69 4.00 -2.91
CA SER A 70 -17.79 5.13 -3.14
C SER A 70 -16.86 5.37 -1.95
N LEU A 71 -15.64 4.88 -2.05
CA LEU A 71 -14.55 5.29 -1.16
C LEU A 71 -14.15 6.73 -1.50
N SER A 72 -14.57 7.69 -0.69
CA SER A 72 -14.03 9.05 -0.74
C SER A 72 -12.94 9.20 0.33
N VAL A 73 -11.68 9.18 -0.10
CA VAL A 73 -10.57 9.58 0.76
C VAL A 73 -10.44 11.09 0.66
N ARG A 74 -10.57 11.80 1.79
CA ARG A 74 -10.28 13.24 1.84
C ARG A 74 -8.77 13.42 2.03
N VAL A 75 -8.13 14.08 1.08
CA VAL A 75 -6.70 14.41 1.14
C VAL A 75 -6.58 15.93 1.26
N GLY A 76 -5.71 16.41 2.15
CA GLY A 76 -5.40 17.84 2.25
C GLY A 76 -4.70 18.33 0.98
N LEU A 77 -4.98 19.56 0.55
CA LEU A 77 -4.38 20.12 -0.67
C LEU A 77 -2.84 20.17 -0.60
N ASP A 78 -2.28 20.37 0.59
CA ASP A 78 -0.83 20.38 0.80
C ASP A 78 -0.16 19.06 0.41
N ASN A 79 -0.84 17.93 0.62
CA ASN A 79 -0.34 16.62 0.21
C ASN A 79 -0.33 16.49 -1.32
N LEU A 80 -1.32 17.05 -2.02
CA LEU A 80 -1.34 17.07 -3.48
C LEU A 80 -0.19 17.92 -4.04
N GLY A 81 0.08 19.07 -3.40
CA GLY A 81 1.22 19.92 -3.74
C GLY A 81 2.55 19.19 -3.56
N TYR A 82 2.72 18.52 -2.41
CA TYR A 82 3.91 17.72 -2.12
C TYR A 82 4.12 16.55 -3.10
N TRP A 83 3.06 15.83 -3.47
CA TRP A 83 3.17 14.73 -4.44
C TRP A 83 3.49 15.25 -5.84
N SER A 84 2.89 16.37 -6.24
CA SER A 84 3.15 17.00 -7.53
C SER A 84 4.58 17.55 -7.66
N SER A 85 5.21 17.90 -6.54
CA SER A 85 6.58 18.43 -6.52
C SER A 85 7.66 17.35 -6.50
N GLN A 86 7.30 16.08 -6.34
CA GLN A 86 8.27 14.98 -6.50
C GLN A 86 8.66 14.90 -7.98
N HIS A 87 9.93 15.14 -8.30
CA HIS A 87 10.51 14.87 -9.62
C HIS A 87 11.58 13.79 -9.45
N GLU A 88 11.65 12.87 -10.41
CA GLU A 88 12.79 11.95 -10.51
C GLU A 88 14.08 12.78 -10.65
N PRO A 89 15.15 12.46 -9.90
CA PRO A 89 16.45 13.10 -10.07
C PRO A 89 17.09 12.81 -11.44
#